data_AF-A0A7C4PNM1-F1
#
_entry.id   AF-A0A7C4PNM1-F1
#
_cell.length_a   1.000
_cell.length_b   1.000
_cell.length_c   1.000
_cell.angle_alpha   90.00
_cell.angle_beta   90.00
_cell.angle_gamma   90.00
#
_symmetry.space_group_name_H-M   'P 1'
#
loop_
_entity.id
_entity.type
_entity.pdbx_description
1 polymer ?
#
loop_
_entity_poly.entity_id
_entity_poly.type
_entity_poly.pdbx_seq_one_letter_code
_entity_poly.pdbx_strand_id
1 'polypeptide(L)'
;PGTFIDLLIGLAGGRNLGASLQGAWAQISQEELIVQNPDIILLGDSLYGGVTPEQAAQRPGWDAIKAVKENRVYPFNDDLVSRPGPRLVDGLVELVKVLHPELAGELK
;
A
#
# COMPACT_ATOMS: atom_id res chain seq x y z
N PRO A 1 8.51 2.37 -9.50
CA PRO A 1 9.82 1.74 -9.23
C PRO A 1 10.83 2.78 -8.74
N GLY A 2 11.85 2.37 -7.97
CA GLY A 2 12.97 3.23 -7.61
C GLY A 2 12.65 4.32 -6.58
N THR A 3 11.54 4.18 -5.84
CA THR A 3 11.18 5.03 -4.70
C THR A 3 11.51 4.32 -3.38
N PHE A 4 11.58 5.07 -2.28
CA PHE A 4 11.69 4.46 -0.95
C PHE A 4 10.49 3.57 -0.63
N ILE A 5 9.29 3.93 -1.10
CA ILE A 5 8.08 3.10 -0.97
C ILE A 5 8.30 1.74 -1.63
N ASP A 6 8.81 1.73 -2.86
CA ASP A 6 9.11 0.52 -3.62
C ASP A 6 10.14 -0.37 -2.90
N LEU A 7 11.23 0.24 -2.43
CA LEU A 7 12.27 -0.44 -1.67
C LEU A 7 11.71 -1.06 -0.38
N LEU A 8 10.98 -0.29 0.42
CA LEU A 8 10.49 -0.73 1.72
C LEU A 8 9.40 -1.80 1.59
N ILE A 9 8.53 -1.72 0.58
CA ILE A 9 7.58 -2.80 0.25
C ILE A 9 8.35 -4.09 -0.06
N GLY A 10 9.41 -4.01 -0.86
CA GLY A 10 10.26 -5.17 -1.17
C GLY A 10 10.96 -5.75 0.05
N LEU A 11 11.51 -4.90 0.92
CA LEU A 11 12.15 -5.33 2.19
C LEU A 11 11.15 -5.95 3.17
N ALA A 12 9.90 -5.49 3.16
CA ALA A 12 8.82 -6.06 3.96
C ALA A 12 8.27 -7.39 3.38
N GLY A 13 8.87 -7.94 2.32
CA GLY A 13 8.43 -9.21 1.70
C GLY A 13 7.31 -9.05 0.68
N GLY A 14 6.93 -7.83 0.32
CA GLY A 14 5.88 -7.53 -0.64
C GLY A 14 6.38 -7.30 -2.06
N ARG A 15 5.43 -7.24 -3.00
CA ARG A 15 5.68 -6.82 -4.38
C ARG A 15 4.83 -5.59 -4.70
N ASN A 16 5.48 -4.47 -4.98
CA ASN A 16 4.80 -3.26 -5.41
C ASN A 16 4.33 -3.41 -6.87
N LEU A 17 3.02 -3.37 -7.10
CA LEU A 17 2.45 -3.42 -8.46
C LEU A 17 2.87 -2.21 -9.30
N GLY A 18 3.08 -1.04 -8.68
CA GLY A 18 3.57 0.16 -9.36
C GLY A 18 5.02 0.04 -9.82
N ALA A 19 5.77 -0.99 -9.42
CA ALA A 19 7.15 -1.21 -9.85
C ALA A 19 7.26 -1.50 -11.36
N SER A 20 6.22 -2.07 -11.98
CA SER A 20 6.19 -2.32 -13.43
C SER A 20 5.80 -1.09 -14.25
N LEU A 21 5.32 -0.02 -13.61
CA LEU A 21 4.89 1.21 -14.28
C LEU A 21 6.09 2.16 -14.52
N GLN A 22 6.00 2.97 -15.57
CA GLN A 22 7.03 3.95 -15.88
C GLN A 22 6.92 5.17 -14.97
N GLY A 23 7.98 5.44 -14.20
CA GLY A 23 8.09 6.61 -13.33
C GLY A 23 7.87 6.31 -11.84
N ALA A 24 8.37 7.21 -10.99
CA ALA A 24 8.28 7.08 -9.53
C ALA A 24 6.84 7.22 -8.99
N TRP A 25 6.00 7.97 -9.71
CA TRP A 25 4.61 8.31 -9.33
C TRP A 25 3.67 8.09 -10.51
N ALA A 26 3.72 6.87 -11.06
CA ALA A 26 2.88 6.52 -12.20
C ALA A 26 1.39 6.48 -11.80
N GLN A 27 0.53 6.97 -12.67
CA GLN A 27 -0.91 6.78 -12.54
C GLN A 27 -1.30 5.43 -13.15
N ILE A 28 -2.13 4.68 -12.43
CA ILE A 28 -2.74 3.43 -12.90
C ILE A 28 -4.24 3.67 -13.10
N SER A 29 -4.80 3.15 -14.19
CA SER A 29 -6.25 3.23 -14.40
C SER A 29 -6.98 2.27 -13.46
N GLN A 30 -8.28 2.50 -13.29
CA GLN A 30 -9.11 1.62 -12.47
C GLN A 30 -9.22 0.22 -13.09
N GLU A 31 -9.35 0.13 -14.41
CA GLU A 31 -9.45 -1.12 -15.15
C GLU A 31 -8.17 -1.95 -14.99
N GLU A 32 -7.01 -1.32 -15.12
CA GLU A 32 -5.72 -1.98 -14.93
C GLU A 32 -5.54 -2.45 -13.49
N LEU A 33 -5.96 -1.65 -12.50
CA LEU A 33 -5.91 -2.06 -11.10
C LEU A 33 -6.80 -3.28 -10.81
N ILE A 34 -7.97 -3.36 -11.43
CA ILE A 34 -8.86 -4.53 -11.35
C ILE A 34 -8.19 -5.76 -11.97
N VAL A 35 -7.52 -5.61 -13.13
CA VAL A 35 -6.80 -6.70 -13.81
C VAL A 35 -5.60 -7.18 -12.99
N GLN A 36 -4.80 -6.26 -12.44
CA GLN A 36 -3.65 -6.58 -11.61
C GLN A 36 -4.05 -7.24 -10.27
N ASN A 37 -5.29 -6.98 -9.82
CA ASN A 37 -5.95 -7.64 -8.70
C ASN A 37 -5.08 -7.76 -7.42
N PRO A 38 -4.71 -6.63 -6.78
CA PRO A 38 -3.85 -6.64 -5.60
C PRO A 38 -4.42 -7.44 -4.42
N ASP A 39 -3.51 -8.04 -3.64
CA ASP A 39 -3.82 -8.67 -2.35
C ASP A 39 -4.03 -7.65 -1.21
N ILE A 40 -3.38 -6.48 -1.31
CA ILE A 40 -3.43 -5.40 -0.31
C ILE A 40 -3.45 -4.05 -1.04
N ILE A 41 -4.21 -3.08 -0.53
CA ILE A 41 -4.16 -1.68 -0.95
C ILE A 41 -3.80 -0.81 0.26
N LEU A 42 -2.80 0.06 0.10
CA LEU A 42 -2.38 1.06 1.09
C LEU A 42 -2.79 2.46 0.62
N LEU A 43 -3.52 3.19 1.46
CA LEU A 43 -4.02 4.54 1.17
C LEU A 43 -3.17 5.58 1.91
N GLY A 44 -2.23 6.21 1.20
CA GLY A 44 -1.29 7.18 1.77
C GLY A 44 -1.90 8.51 2.20
N ASP A 45 -2.98 8.94 1.53
CA ASP A 45 -3.66 10.22 1.80
C ASP A 45 -4.79 10.10 2.84
N SER A 46 -5.18 8.87 3.20
CA SER A 46 -6.33 8.59 4.06
C SER A 46 -6.25 9.29 5.42
N LEU A 47 -5.04 9.33 6.01
CA LEU A 47 -4.80 9.99 7.30
C LEU A 47 -4.76 11.53 7.23
N TYR A 48 -4.78 12.09 6.02
CA TYR A 48 -4.70 13.53 5.75
C TYR A 48 -6.01 14.09 5.15
N GLY A 49 -7.13 13.40 5.36
CA GLY A 49 -8.44 13.78 4.83
C GLY A 49 -8.67 13.36 3.38
N GLY A 50 -7.83 12.46 2.86
CA GLY A 50 -8.01 11.80 1.58
C GLY A 50 -9.06 10.68 1.65
N VAL A 51 -8.90 9.69 0.77
CA VAL A 51 -9.89 8.61 0.61
C VAL A 51 -9.83 7.63 1.76
N THR A 52 -10.98 7.26 2.33
CA THR A 52 -11.06 6.20 3.35
C THR A 52 -11.15 4.80 2.70
N PRO A 53 -10.80 3.72 3.42
CA PRO A 53 -11.00 2.35 2.93
C PRO A 53 -12.43 2.07 2.46
N GLU A 54 -13.43 2.59 3.18
CA GLU A 54 -14.84 2.41 2.85
C GLU A 54 -15.21 3.13 1.56
N GLN A 55 -14.71 4.36 1.38
CA GLN A 55 -14.90 5.12 0.14
C GLN A 55 -14.20 4.46 -1.05
N ALA A 56 -13.00 3.90 -0.83
CA ALA A 56 -12.28 3.16 -1.86
C ALA A 56 -13.05 1.88 -2.26
N ALA A 57 -13.60 1.14 -1.31
CA ALA A 57 -14.39 -0.06 -1.55
C ALA A 57 -15.71 0.21 -2.32
N GLN A 58 -16.25 1.43 -2.24
CA GLN A 58 -17.44 1.85 -2.98
C GLN A 58 -17.18 2.22 -4.45
N ARG A 59 -15.92 2.25 -4.89
CA ARG A 59 -15.59 2.58 -6.28
C ARG A 59 -16.17 1.51 -7.23
N PRO A 60 -16.76 1.91 -8.37
CA PRO A 60 -17.34 0.94 -9.31
C PRO A 60 -16.33 -0.13 -9.73
N GLY A 61 -16.71 -1.42 -9.65
CA GLY A 61 -15.85 -2.54 -10.05
C GLY A 61 -14.74 -2.90 -9.06
N TRP A 62 -14.52 -2.11 -8.01
CA TRP A 62 -13.53 -2.45 -6.97
C TRP A 62 -13.99 -3.63 -6.12
N ASP A 63 -15.27 -3.94 -6.10
CA ASP A 63 -15.83 -5.17 -5.54
C ASP A 63 -15.28 -6.44 -6.21
N ALA A 64 -14.64 -6.34 -7.39
CA ALA A 64 -13.93 -7.44 -8.03
C ALA A 64 -12.51 -7.68 -7.47
N ILE A 65 -11.89 -6.66 -6.87
CA ILE A 65 -10.51 -6.67 -6.39
C ILE A 65 -10.40 -7.49 -5.10
N LYS A 66 -9.42 -8.39 -5.04
CA LYS A 66 -9.17 -9.27 -3.89
C LYS A 66 -8.97 -8.49 -2.59
N ALA A 67 -8.11 -7.46 -2.59
CA ALA A 67 -7.91 -6.60 -1.43
C ALA A 67 -9.23 -6.01 -0.87
N VAL A 68 -10.17 -5.63 -1.74
CA VAL A 68 -11.46 -5.06 -1.31
C VAL A 68 -12.37 -6.16 -0.76
N LYS A 69 -12.48 -7.30 -1.45
CA LYS A 69 -13.28 -8.46 -1.01
C LYS A 69 -12.84 -8.98 0.36
N GLU A 70 -11.54 -8.97 0.62
CA GLU A 70 -10.95 -9.50 1.86
C GLU A 70 -10.80 -8.43 2.95
N ASN A 71 -11.32 -7.21 2.75
CA ASN A 71 -11.16 -6.07 3.66
C ASN A 71 -9.69 -5.75 4.00
N ARG A 72 -8.81 -5.86 3.00
CA ARG A 72 -7.37 -5.59 3.05
C ARG A 72 -7.01 -4.26 2.37
N VAL A 73 -7.83 -3.25 2.62
CA VAL A 73 -7.58 -1.86 2.23
C VAL A 73 -7.28 -1.08 3.50
N TYR A 74 -6.06 -0.57 3.64
CA TYR A 74 -5.58 0.02 4.88
C TYR A 74 -5.20 1.49 4.69
N PRO A 75 -5.53 2.38 5.64
CA PRO A 75 -4.87 3.67 5.72
C PRO A 75 -3.38 3.46 6.04
N PHE A 76 -2.52 4.25 5.43
CA PHE A 76 -1.07 4.17 5.64
C PHE A 76 -0.49 5.57 5.81
N ASN A 77 0.39 5.73 6.80
CA ASN A 77 1.09 7.00 7.00
C ASN A 77 2.29 7.08 6.04
N ASP A 78 2.08 7.71 4.88
CA ASP A 78 3.11 7.82 3.85
C ASP A 78 4.27 8.76 4.23
N ASP A 79 4.12 9.65 5.22
CA ASP A 79 5.21 10.49 5.74
C ASP A 79 6.35 9.67 6.38
N LEU A 80 6.08 8.42 6.78
CA LEU A 80 7.09 7.50 7.28
C LEU A 80 8.05 7.01 6.19
N VAL A 81 7.58 6.93 4.94
CA VAL A 81 8.29 6.26 3.82
C VAL A 81 8.63 7.20 2.67
N SER A 82 8.00 8.37 2.59
CA SER A 82 8.17 9.32 1.49
C SER A 82 9.38 10.23 1.66
N ARG A 83 9.96 10.32 2.87
CA ARG A 83 11.08 11.21 3.20
C ARG A 83 12.29 10.42 3.70
N PRO A 84 13.50 10.67 3.17
CA PRO A 84 14.70 10.01 3.67
C PRO A 84 14.97 10.41 5.12
N GLY A 85 15.12 9.42 6.01
CA GLY A 85 15.38 9.68 7.43
C GLY A 85 15.23 8.43 8.32
N PRO A 86 15.47 8.57 9.63
CA PRO A 86 15.41 7.45 10.57
C PRO A 86 14.03 6.79 10.64
N ARG A 87 12.96 7.54 10.35
CA ARG A 87 11.57 7.06 10.34
C ARG A 87 11.26 6.03 9.25
N LEU A 88 12.17 5.83 8.29
CA LEU A 88 12.05 4.75 7.31
C LEU A 88 11.98 3.37 8.00
N VAL A 89 12.62 3.22 9.16
CA VAL A 89 12.53 2.00 9.97
C VAL A 89 11.12 1.82 10.52
N ASP A 90 10.50 2.89 11.05
CA ASP A 90 9.11 2.86 11.51
C ASP A 90 8.16 2.52 10.36
N GLY A 91 8.37 3.12 9.19
CA GLY A 91 7.61 2.80 7.97
C GLY A 91 7.78 1.34 7.53
N LEU A 92 8.98 0.78 7.64
CA LEU A 92 9.23 -0.64 7.36
C LEU A 92 8.49 -1.55 8.35
N VAL A 93 8.53 -1.22 9.65
CA VAL A 93 7.81 -1.98 10.69
C VAL A 93 6.31 -1.98 10.43
N GLU A 94 5.73 -0.82 10.10
CA GLU A 94 4.31 -0.72 9.76
C GLU A 94 3.96 -1.53 8.50
N LEU A 95 4.80 -1.51 7.47
CA LEU A 95 4.62 -2.37 6.29
C LEU A 95 4.64 -3.86 6.65
N VAL A 96 5.60 -4.30 7.47
CA VAL A 96 5.68 -5.71 7.88
C VAL A 96 4.43 -6.11 8.66
N LYS A 97 3.92 -5.28 9.58
CA LYS A 97 2.67 -5.58 10.31
C LYS A 97 1.46 -5.77 9.39
N VAL A 98 1.39 -4.99 8.30
CA VAL A 98 0.30 -5.11 7.33
C VAL A 98 0.46 -6.34 6.43
N LEU A 99 1.68 -6.62 5.97
CA LEU A 99 1.98 -7.72 5.06
C LEU A 99 2.01 -9.09 5.77
N HIS A 100 2.46 -9.09 7.03
CA HIS A 100 2.71 -10.25 7.88
C HIS A 100 2.08 -10.04 9.26
N PRO A 101 0.74 -10.02 9.38
CA PRO A 101 0.05 -9.77 10.65
C PRO A 101 0.41 -10.79 11.74
N GLU A 102 0.82 -11.99 11.37
CA GLU A 102 1.34 -13.03 12.28
C GLU A 102 2.63 -12.63 13.01
N LEU A 103 3.42 -11.72 12.43
CA LEU A 103 4.67 -11.21 13.02
C LEU A 103 4.48 -9.94 13.85
N ALA A 104 3.27 -9.34 13.84
CA ALA A 104 3.05 -8.03 14.43
C ALA A 104 3.36 -7.95 15.93
N GLY A 105 3.20 -9.05 16.66
CA GLY A 105 3.53 -9.13 18.10
C GLY A 105 5.03 -9.26 18.41
N GLU A 106 5.85 -9.58 17.41
CA GLU A 106 7.30 -9.78 17.56
C GLU A 106 8.10 -8.49 17.26
N LEU A 107 7.48 -7.55 16.55
CA LEU A 107 8.07 -6.28 16.15
C LEU A 107 7.86 -5.24 17.27
N LYS A 108 8.97 -4.67 17.76
CA LYS A 108 8.98 -3.60 18.77
C LYS A 108 9.29 -2.25 18.14
#